data_AF-A0A7S2YWF2-F1
#
_entry.id   AF-A0A7S2YWF2-F1
#
_cell.length_a   1.000
_cell.length_b   1.000
_cell.length_c   1.000
_cell.angle_alpha   90.00
_cell.angle_beta   90.00
_cell.angle_gamma   90.00
#
_symmetry.space_group_name_H-M   'P 1'
#
loop_
_entity.id
_entity.type
_entity.pdbx_description
1 polymer ?
#
loop_
_entity_poly.entity_id
_entity_poly.type
_entity_poly.pdbx_seq_one_letter_code
_entity_poly.pdbx_strand_id
1 'polypeptide(L)'
;QSFQPSGESAELSSAFQELRSYFETNGFFERNPWQEAMSFATTLGLYVVGSYMAYNPATFAPPLAAVVLGVAQQQGGWLGHDMIHGKGWWCRLNRRIPALLNAFDSEWWATKHSMHHSFTNTEGRDGDIKLEPLYYLRPPSESGRSDVTGLRRWQHLTGYPFYAFTYFLWRYRSIDCAVRRRDWGMLAMFAVNAAWLHTLGAP
;
A
#
# COMPACT_ATOMS: atom_id res chain seq x y z
N GLN A 1 -14.83 -26.92 -22.43
CA GLN A 1 -14.16 -28.11 -21.87
C GLN A 1 -13.96 -27.85 -20.38
N SER A 2 -14.53 -28.68 -19.52
CA SER A 2 -14.26 -28.60 -18.07
C SER A 2 -12.81 -29.03 -17.84
N PHE A 3 -12.01 -28.17 -17.23
CA PHE A 3 -10.66 -28.52 -16.80
C PHE A 3 -10.74 -29.74 -15.87
N GLN A 4 -10.22 -30.89 -16.31
CA GLN A 4 -10.01 -32.03 -15.44
C GLN A 4 -8.55 -31.98 -14.97
N PRO A 5 -8.30 -31.77 -13.66
CA PRO A 5 -6.95 -31.78 -13.14
C PRO A 5 -6.32 -33.15 -13.38
N SER A 6 -5.06 -33.16 -13.85
CA SER A 6 -4.17 -34.33 -13.76
C SER A 6 -4.10 -34.87 -12.33
N GLY A 7 -3.70 -36.13 -12.16
CA GLY A 7 -3.56 -36.76 -10.83
C GLY A 7 -2.73 -35.93 -9.84
N GLU A 8 -1.60 -35.39 -10.30
CA GLU A 8 -0.72 -34.51 -9.51
C GLU A 8 -1.43 -33.21 -9.08
N SER A 9 -2.20 -32.58 -9.98
CA SER A 9 -2.97 -31.38 -9.64
C SER A 9 -4.16 -31.65 -8.72
N ALA A 10 -4.72 -32.88 -8.73
CA ALA A 10 -5.77 -33.28 -7.81
C ALA A 10 -5.23 -33.51 -6.40
N GLU A 11 -4.07 -34.19 -6.28
CA GLU A 11 -3.36 -34.38 -5.02
C GLU A 11 -2.94 -33.04 -4.41
N LEU A 12 -2.35 -32.14 -5.21
CA LEU A 12 -1.98 -30.80 -4.76
C LEU A 12 -3.20 -30.01 -4.26
N SER A 13 -4.31 -30.06 -5.00
CA SER A 13 -5.55 -29.39 -4.59
C SER A 13 -6.08 -29.93 -3.27
N SER A 14 -6.02 -31.24 -3.04
CA SER A 14 -6.40 -31.87 -1.78
C SER A 14 -5.50 -31.42 -0.63
N ALA A 15 -4.18 -31.41 -0.83
CA ALA A 15 -3.23 -30.96 0.18
C ALA A 15 -3.45 -29.48 0.58
N PHE A 16 -3.74 -28.60 -0.39
CA PHE A 16 -4.09 -27.21 -0.10
C PHE A 16 -5.41 -27.07 0.68
N GLN A 17 -6.41 -27.91 0.40
CA GLN A 17 -7.67 -27.92 1.13
C GLN A 17 -7.46 -28.37 2.59
N GLU A 18 -6.65 -29.39 2.80
CA GLU A 18 -6.29 -29.86 4.15
C GLU A 18 -5.54 -28.78 4.94
N LEU A 19 -4.52 -28.16 4.34
CA LEU A 19 -3.77 -27.06 4.95
C LEU A 19 -4.69 -25.88 5.30
N ARG A 20 -5.60 -25.52 4.40
CA ARG A 20 -6.58 -24.46 4.65
C ARG A 20 -7.51 -24.82 5.81
N SER A 21 -8.01 -26.05 5.85
CA SER A 21 -8.87 -26.55 6.93
C SER A 21 -8.15 -26.51 8.28
N TYR A 22 -6.86 -26.84 8.31
CA TYR A 22 -6.02 -26.70 9.49
C TYR A 22 -5.98 -25.25 9.99
N PHE A 23 -5.71 -24.28 9.12
CA PHE A 23 -5.69 -22.86 9.52
C PHE A 23 -7.07 -22.33 9.94
N GLU A 24 -8.14 -22.74 9.26
CA GLU A 24 -9.52 -22.38 9.62
C GLU A 24 -9.90 -22.93 10.99
N THR A 25 -9.68 -24.22 11.24
CA THR A 25 -10.09 -24.91 12.48
C THR A 25 -9.29 -24.44 13.70
N ASN A 26 -8.04 -24.03 13.50
CA ASN A 26 -7.19 -23.48 14.57
C ASN A 26 -7.35 -21.96 14.73
N GLY A 27 -8.32 -21.33 14.07
CA GLY A 27 -8.65 -19.92 14.26
C GLY A 27 -7.61 -18.94 13.70
N PHE A 28 -6.69 -19.37 12.83
CA PHE A 28 -5.64 -18.48 12.28
C PHE A 28 -6.19 -17.36 11.38
N PHE A 29 -7.45 -17.47 10.93
CA PHE A 29 -8.13 -16.42 10.16
C PHE A 29 -9.04 -15.54 11.02
N GLU A 30 -9.19 -15.86 12.31
CA GLU A 30 -9.97 -15.03 13.23
C GLU A 30 -9.21 -13.74 13.54
N ARG A 31 -9.94 -12.62 13.52
CA ARG A 31 -9.35 -11.32 13.86
C ARG A 31 -9.24 -11.21 15.37
N ASN A 32 -8.08 -10.80 15.85
CA ASN A 32 -7.86 -10.50 17.25
C ASN A 32 -8.19 -9.01 17.52
N PRO A 33 -9.27 -8.68 18.24
CA PRO A 33 -9.69 -7.28 18.46
C PRO A 33 -8.63 -6.43 19.17
N TRP A 34 -7.80 -7.04 20.03
CA TRP A 34 -6.71 -6.33 20.69
C TRP A 34 -5.61 -5.94 19.70
N GLN A 35 -5.21 -6.85 18.81
CA GLN A 35 -4.23 -6.55 17.76
C GLN A 35 -4.76 -5.48 16.81
N GLU A 36 -6.05 -5.54 16.44
CA GLU A 36 -6.71 -4.49 15.65
C GLU A 36 -6.64 -3.14 16.36
N ALA A 37 -7.05 -3.08 17.63
CA ALA A 37 -7.02 -1.85 18.41
C ALA A 37 -5.59 -1.28 18.50
N MET A 38 -4.59 -2.13 18.70
CA MET A 38 -3.19 -1.73 18.75
C MET A 38 -2.69 -1.19 17.39
N SER A 39 -3.00 -1.85 16.28
CA SER A 39 -2.62 -1.38 14.93
C SER A 39 -3.23 -0.01 14.61
N PHE A 40 -4.50 0.20 14.96
CA PHE A 40 -5.15 1.51 14.82
C PHE A 40 -4.56 2.55 15.77
N ALA A 41 -4.42 2.23 17.06
CA ALA A 41 -3.93 3.18 18.06
C ALA A 41 -2.50 3.64 17.78
N THR A 42 -1.62 2.72 17.39
CA THR A 42 -0.23 3.05 17.03
C THR A 42 -0.17 3.87 15.76
N THR A 43 -0.92 3.50 14.71
CA THR A 43 -0.97 4.25 13.46
C THR A 43 -1.51 5.66 13.68
N LEU A 44 -2.69 5.80 14.29
CA LEU A 44 -3.32 7.09 14.57
C LEU A 44 -2.50 7.93 15.56
N GLY A 45 -1.87 7.28 16.54
CA GLY A 45 -0.95 7.91 17.48
C GLY A 45 0.22 8.60 16.75
N LEU A 46 0.80 7.95 15.74
CA LEU A 46 1.85 8.56 14.91
C LEU A 46 1.34 9.78 14.13
N TYR A 47 0.11 9.75 13.59
CA TYR A 47 -0.50 10.91 12.95
C TYR A 47 -0.69 12.08 13.92
N VAL A 48 -1.19 11.80 15.11
CA VAL A 48 -1.42 12.80 16.16
C VAL A 48 -0.09 13.41 16.61
N VAL A 49 0.89 12.58 16.96
CA VAL A 49 2.21 13.03 17.40
C VAL A 49 2.92 13.82 16.29
N GLY A 50 2.95 13.28 15.07
CA GLY A 50 3.56 13.97 13.93
C GLY A 50 2.90 15.31 13.61
N SER A 51 1.56 15.38 13.69
CA SER A 51 0.83 16.64 13.50
C SER A 51 1.13 17.63 14.61
N TYR A 52 1.11 17.20 15.88
CA TYR A 52 1.45 18.04 17.03
C TYR A 52 2.86 18.63 16.88
N MET A 53 3.84 17.83 16.46
CA MET A 53 5.20 18.30 16.23
C MET A 53 5.26 19.34 15.10
N ALA A 54 4.54 19.10 14.00
CA ALA A 54 4.48 20.03 12.87
C ALA A 54 3.82 21.37 13.26
N TYR A 55 2.78 21.37 14.11
CA TYR A 55 2.16 22.59 14.63
C TYR A 55 3.00 23.35 15.66
N ASN A 56 4.10 22.77 16.13
CA ASN A 56 4.98 23.37 17.15
C ASN A 56 6.44 23.45 16.66
N PRO A 57 6.72 24.13 15.52
CA PRO A 57 8.03 24.12 14.88
C PRO A 57 9.14 24.81 15.70
N ALA A 58 8.76 25.67 16.66
CA ALA A 58 9.70 26.27 17.61
C ALA A 58 10.23 25.26 18.64
N THR A 59 9.42 24.25 18.99
CA THR A 59 9.77 23.19 19.95
C THR A 59 10.37 21.98 19.25
N PHE A 60 9.86 21.64 18.06
CA PHE A 60 10.28 20.47 17.30
C PHE A 60 10.80 20.90 15.93
N ALA A 61 11.99 20.42 15.57
CA ALA A 61 12.55 20.69 14.26
C ALA A 61 11.61 20.17 13.14
N PRO A 62 11.25 20.99 12.14
CA PRO A 62 10.36 20.56 11.05
C PRO A 62 10.75 19.25 10.35
N PRO A 63 12.06 18.95 10.11
CA PRO A 63 12.46 17.66 9.55
C PRO A 63 12.06 16.46 10.41
N LEU A 64 12.08 16.61 11.75
CA LEU A 64 11.69 15.53 12.66
C LEU A 64 10.19 15.26 12.56
N ALA A 65 9.36 16.30 12.50
CA ALA A 65 7.92 16.15 12.29
C ALA A 65 7.63 15.46 10.94
N ALA A 66 8.35 15.84 9.87
CA ALA A 66 8.22 15.20 8.57
C ALA A 66 8.58 13.71 8.58
N VAL A 67 9.62 13.31 9.32
CA VAL A 67 9.98 11.89 9.49
C VAL A 67 8.88 11.13 10.22
N VAL A 68 8.37 11.65 11.34
CA VAL A 68 7.30 11.00 12.11
C VAL A 68 6.04 10.86 11.26
N LEU A 69 5.66 11.90 10.52
CA LEU A 69 4.53 11.87 9.59
C LEU A 69 4.76 10.90 8.42
N GLY A 70 5.98 10.81 7.89
CA GLY A 70 6.34 9.82 6.87
C GLY A 70 6.15 8.39 7.36
N VAL A 71 6.58 8.10 8.59
CA VAL A 71 6.33 6.80 9.24
C VAL A 71 4.82 6.60 9.46
N ALA A 72 4.09 7.62 9.90
CA ALA A 72 2.64 7.55 10.05
C ALA A 72 1.93 7.20 8.72
N GLN A 73 2.34 7.83 7.62
CA GLN A 73 1.83 7.56 6.27
C GLN A 73 2.14 6.15 5.80
N GLN A 74 3.36 5.66 6.05
CA GLN A 74 3.74 4.28 5.79
C GLN A 74 2.85 3.30 6.57
N GLN A 75 2.69 3.49 7.89
CA GLN A 75 1.82 2.64 8.72
C GLN A 75 0.35 2.72 8.29
N GLY A 76 -0.15 3.90 7.94
CA GLY A 76 -1.50 4.09 7.40
C GLY A 76 -1.72 3.37 6.07
N GLY A 77 -0.67 3.25 5.25
CA GLY A 77 -0.67 2.44 4.03
C GLY A 77 -0.82 0.94 4.32
N TRP A 78 -0.05 0.41 5.28
CA TRP A 78 -0.14 -0.98 5.72
C TRP A 78 -1.47 -1.30 6.41
N LEU A 79 -1.96 -0.41 7.26
CA LEU A 79 -3.29 -0.53 7.85
C LEU A 79 -4.36 -0.60 6.75
N GLY A 80 -4.27 0.28 5.74
CA GLY A 80 -5.13 0.23 4.56
C GLY A 80 -5.01 -1.06 3.77
N HIS A 81 -3.79 -1.55 3.53
CA HIS A 81 -3.52 -2.83 2.87
C HIS A 81 -4.28 -3.98 3.54
N ASP A 82 -4.20 -4.05 4.87
CA ASP A 82 -4.84 -5.12 5.64
C ASP A 82 -6.37 -5.01 5.62
N MET A 83 -6.93 -3.81 5.68
CA MET A 83 -8.38 -3.60 5.56
C MET A 83 -8.89 -3.88 4.15
N ILE A 84 -8.07 -3.67 3.11
CA ILE A 84 -8.45 -3.90 1.72
C ILE A 84 -8.42 -5.39 1.36
N HIS A 85 -7.42 -6.13 1.83
CA HIS A 85 -7.37 -7.58 1.64
C HIS A 85 -8.28 -8.35 2.58
N GLY A 86 -8.49 -7.81 3.77
CA GLY A 86 -9.26 -8.44 4.81
C GLY A 86 -10.71 -8.69 4.42
N LYS A 87 -11.26 -9.80 4.92
CA LYS A 87 -12.67 -10.17 4.76
C LYS A 87 -13.45 -9.83 6.02
N GLY A 88 -14.78 -9.75 5.88
CA GLY A 88 -15.69 -9.48 7.01
C GLY A 88 -16.08 -8.01 7.15
N TRP A 89 -16.98 -7.76 8.10
CA TRP A 89 -17.61 -6.45 8.26
C TRP A 89 -16.63 -5.36 8.71
N TRP A 90 -15.70 -5.68 9.61
CA TRP A 90 -14.70 -4.75 10.12
C TRP A 90 -13.79 -4.20 9.01
N CYS A 91 -13.30 -5.09 8.13
CA CYS A 91 -12.46 -4.71 7.00
C CYS A 91 -13.25 -3.87 6.00
N ARG A 92 -14.51 -4.25 5.70
CA ARG A 92 -15.39 -3.46 4.81
C ARG A 92 -15.64 -2.05 5.34
N LEU A 93 -15.90 -1.93 6.65
CA LEU A 93 -16.12 -0.65 7.31
C LEU A 93 -14.88 0.26 7.19
N ASN A 94 -13.70 -0.31 7.39
CA ASN A 94 -12.44 0.43 7.41
C ASN A 94 -11.70 0.46 6.06
N ARG A 95 -12.22 -0.15 5.00
CA ARG A 95 -11.59 -0.26 3.66
C ARG A 95 -11.21 1.10 3.06
N ARG A 96 -11.89 2.17 3.48
CA ARG A 96 -11.65 3.55 3.00
C ARG A 96 -10.74 4.38 3.90
N ILE A 97 -10.23 3.85 5.02
CA ILE A 97 -9.31 4.58 5.90
C ILE A 97 -8.07 5.16 5.19
N PRO A 98 -7.41 4.49 4.21
CA PRO A 98 -6.26 5.10 3.54
C PRO A 98 -6.63 6.34 2.70
N ALA A 99 -7.91 6.55 2.38
CA ALA A 99 -8.36 7.78 1.73
C ALA A 99 -8.24 9.00 2.65
N LEU A 100 -8.59 8.83 3.91
CA LEU A 100 -8.47 9.88 4.93
C LEU A 100 -7.02 10.09 5.36
N LEU A 101 -6.25 9.02 5.50
CA LEU A 101 -4.88 9.08 6.02
C LEU A 101 -3.86 9.51 4.96
N ASN A 102 -4.00 9.02 3.72
CA ASN A 102 -3.00 9.15 2.67
C ASN A 102 -3.52 9.75 1.35
N ALA A 103 -4.83 9.98 1.22
CA ALA A 103 -5.50 10.28 -0.05
C ALA A 103 -5.30 9.16 -1.10
N PHE A 104 -5.39 7.89 -0.66
CA PHE A 104 -5.29 6.73 -1.53
C PHE A 104 -6.66 6.07 -1.79
N ASP A 105 -6.88 5.72 -3.05
CA ASP A 105 -8.09 5.05 -3.53
C ASP A 105 -7.99 3.54 -3.34
N SER A 106 -8.84 2.98 -2.49
CA SER A 106 -8.79 1.57 -2.13
C SER A 106 -9.15 0.63 -3.29
N GLU A 107 -10.03 1.03 -4.20
CA GLU A 107 -10.47 0.18 -5.31
C GLU A 107 -9.44 0.12 -6.46
N TRP A 108 -8.85 1.26 -6.82
CA TRP A 108 -7.74 1.31 -7.78
C TRP A 108 -6.56 0.50 -7.27
N TRP A 109 -6.19 0.73 -6.00
CA TRP A 109 -5.08 0.02 -5.39
C TRP A 109 -5.36 -1.47 -5.29
N ALA A 110 -6.57 -1.90 -4.87
CA ALA A 110 -6.93 -3.31 -4.77
C ALA A 110 -6.77 -4.02 -6.11
N THR A 111 -7.27 -3.42 -7.19
CA THR A 111 -7.20 -4.01 -8.53
C THR A 111 -5.75 -4.21 -8.98
N LYS A 112 -4.92 -3.17 -8.82
CA LYS A 112 -3.49 -3.21 -9.15
C LYS A 112 -2.74 -4.24 -8.29
N HIS A 113 -2.97 -4.20 -6.98
CA HIS A 113 -2.23 -5.03 -6.03
C HIS A 113 -2.62 -6.51 -6.09
N SER A 114 -3.89 -6.82 -6.40
CA SER A 114 -4.31 -8.20 -6.70
C SER A 114 -3.61 -8.77 -7.93
N MET A 115 -3.32 -7.95 -8.95
CA MET A 115 -2.51 -8.37 -10.10
C MET A 115 -1.07 -8.67 -9.70
N HIS A 116 -0.48 -7.84 -8.83
CA HIS A 116 0.84 -8.10 -8.25
C HIS A 116 0.84 -9.45 -7.52
N HIS A 117 -0.09 -9.71 -6.60
CA HIS A 117 -0.16 -11.00 -5.88
C HIS A 117 -0.39 -12.22 -6.78
N SER A 118 -1.07 -12.04 -7.91
CA SER A 118 -1.31 -13.13 -8.87
C SER A 118 -0.10 -13.44 -9.74
N PHE A 119 0.76 -12.45 -9.97
CA PHE A 119 1.89 -12.52 -10.90
C PHE A 119 3.15 -11.87 -10.32
N THR A 120 3.43 -12.07 -9.03
CA THR A 120 4.49 -11.36 -8.30
C THR A 120 5.81 -11.45 -9.04
N ASN A 121 6.44 -10.30 -9.30
CA ASN A 121 7.73 -10.20 -9.99
C ASN A 121 7.75 -10.88 -11.38
N THR A 122 6.58 -11.05 -12.01
CA THR A 122 6.48 -11.63 -13.36
C THR A 122 6.45 -10.52 -14.38
N GLU A 123 7.49 -10.45 -15.20
CA GLU A 123 7.58 -9.44 -16.25
C GLU A 123 6.42 -9.48 -17.25
N GLY A 124 6.03 -8.30 -17.72
CA GLY A 124 4.88 -8.12 -18.60
C GLY A 124 3.53 -8.14 -17.86
N ARG A 125 3.42 -8.88 -16.74
CA ARG A 125 2.17 -9.05 -15.98
C ARG A 125 2.09 -8.18 -14.74
N ASP A 126 3.17 -8.11 -13.97
CA ASP A 126 3.26 -7.26 -12.79
C ASP A 126 3.61 -5.82 -13.18
N GLY A 127 2.72 -4.89 -12.82
CA GLY A 127 2.94 -3.46 -13.06
C GLY A 127 3.95 -2.85 -12.10
N ASP A 128 4.20 -3.48 -10.95
CA ASP A 128 4.97 -2.90 -9.85
C ASP A 128 6.48 -2.94 -10.08
N ILE A 129 6.91 -3.79 -11.01
CA ILE A 129 8.31 -3.95 -11.43
C ILE A 129 8.61 -3.25 -12.76
N LYS A 130 7.66 -2.52 -13.35
CA LYS A 130 7.85 -1.77 -14.61
C LYS A 130 8.38 -0.37 -14.33
N LEU A 131 9.54 -0.29 -13.68
CA LEU A 131 10.10 0.96 -13.18
C LEU A 131 11.44 1.34 -13.81
N GLU A 132 11.98 0.57 -14.76
CA GLU A 132 13.17 0.95 -15.51
C GLU A 132 12.95 2.26 -16.28
N PRO A 133 13.95 3.16 -16.35
CA PRO A 133 15.33 3.00 -15.87
C PRO A 133 15.56 3.40 -14.40
N LEU A 134 14.53 3.62 -13.59
CA LEU A 134 14.68 4.03 -12.18
C LEU A 134 15.02 2.85 -11.26
N TYR A 135 14.42 1.68 -11.50
CA TYR A 135 14.74 0.42 -10.81
C TYR A 135 14.89 -0.70 -11.80
N TYR A 136 15.88 -1.55 -11.55
CA TYR A 136 16.19 -2.69 -12.40
C TYR A 136 15.93 -3.96 -11.61
N LEU A 137 14.91 -4.72 -11.99
CA LEU A 137 14.66 -6.03 -11.41
C LEU A 137 15.70 -7.06 -11.91
N ARG A 138 16.12 -6.91 -13.17
CA ARG A 138 17.09 -7.76 -13.84
C ARG A 138 18.14 -6.93 -14.58
N PRO A 139 19.32 -7.51 -14.89
CA PRO A 139 20.32 -6.85 -15.72
C PRO A 139 19.71 -6.36 -17.05
N PRO A 140 20.06 -5.16 -17.54
CA PRO A 140 19.59 -4.64 -18.83
C PRO A 140 19.87 -5.59 -20.01
N SER A 141 20.93 -6.39 -19.92
CA SER A 141 21.26 -7.44 -20.90
C SER A 141 20.19 -8.53 -21.02
N GLU A 142 19.41 -8.76 -19.97
CA GLU A 142 18.34 -9.77 -19.93
C GLU A 142 16.96 -9.17 -20.16
N SER A 143 16.73 -7.93 -19.71
CA SER A 143 15.43 -7.27 -19.84
C SER A 143 15.23 -6.56 -21.19
N GLY A 144 16.31 -6.26 -21.91
CA GLY A 144 16.28 -5.51 -23.17
C GLY A 144 15.84 -4.05 -23.01
N ARG A 145 15.78 -3.54 -21.78
CA ARG A 145 15.36 -2.16 -21.46
C ARG A 145 16.58 -1.23 -21.36
N SER A 146 16.33 0.08 -21.46
CA SER A 146 17.37 1.10 -21.39
C SER A 146 18.18 1.02 -20.10
N ASP A 147 19.52 1.03 -20.19
CA ASP A 147 20.42 1.11 -19.02
C ASP A 147 20.87 2.55 -18.78
N VAL A 148 20.63 3.03 -17.57
CA VAL A 148 21.29 4.20 -17.00
C VAL A 148 22.27 3.66 -15.95
N THR A 149 23.47 3.30 -16.39
CA THR A 149 24.46 2.54 -15.59
C THR A 149 24.76 3.21 -14.24
N GLY A 150 24.76 4.55 -14.19
CA GLY A 150 24.92 5.31 -12.95
C GLY A 150 23.79 5.03 -11.95
N LEU A 151 22.53 5.13 -12.38
CA LEU A 151 21.37 4.84 -11.53
C LEU A 151 21.34 3.36 -11.11
N ARG A 152 21.60 2.45 -12.05
CA ARG A 152 21.63 1.01 -11.76
C ARG A 152 22.68 0.63 -10.73
N ARG A 153 23.91 1.15 -10.86
CA ARG A 153 25.01 0.89 -9.93
C ARG A 153 24.67 1.32 -8.49
N TRP A 154 24.01 2.47 -8.36
CA TRP A 154 23.67 3.06 -7.07
C TRP A 154 22.23 2.82 -6.65
N GLN A 155 21.49 1.92 -7.31
CA GLN A 155 20.06 1.73 -7.07
C GLN A 155 19.70 1.36 -5.62
N HIS A 156 20.61 0.70 -4.90
CA HIS A 156 20.44 0.36 -3.49
C HIS A 156 20.43 1.61 -2.57
N LEU A 157 20.95 2.74 -3.04
CA LEU A 157 20.89 4.04 -2.36
C LEU A 157 19.83 4.95 -2.98
N THR A 158 19.80 5.07 -4.31
CA THR A 158 18.86 5.95 -5.03
C THR A 158 17.44 5.42 -5.04
N GLY A 159 17.27 4.12 -4.79
CA GLY A 159 15.99 3.45 -4.76
C GLY A 159 15.09 3.92 -3.62
N TYR A 160 15.59 4.21 -2.43
CA TYR A 160 14.69 4.68 -1.36
C TYR A 160 14.12 6.09 -1.63
N PRO A 161 14.93 7.09 -2.04
CA PRO A 161 14.42 8.39 -2.43
C PRO A 161 13.45 8.35 -3.62
N PHE A 162 13.75 7.59 -4.68
CA PHE A 162 12.84 7.45 -5.82
C PHE A 162 11.53 6.76 -5.45
N TYR A 163 11.57 5.86 -4.45
CA TYR A 163 10.38 5.14 -4.04
C TYR A 163 9.45 6.10 -3.31
N ALA A 164 10.00 7.03 -2.52
CA ALA A 164 9.21 8.09 -1.91
C ALA A 164 8.45 8.94 -2.96
N PHE A 165 9.01 9.15 -4.16
CA PHE A 165 8.29 9.86 -5.23
C PHE A 165 7.09 9.09 -5.80
N THR A 166 7.04 7.76 -5.65
CA THR A 166 5.86 6.97 -6.06
C THR A 166 4.61 7.34 -5.26
N TYR A 167 4.77 7.94 -4.07
CA TYR A 167 3.67 8.49 -3.28
C TYR A 167 2.82 9.50 -4.09
N PHE A 168 3.49 10.40 -4.82
CA PHE A 168 2.80 11.38 -5.67
C PHE A 168 2.06 10.72 -6.82
N LEU A 169 2.68 9.72 -7.46
CA LEU A 169 2.06 8.93 -8.50
C LEU A 169 0.80 8.23 -7.98
N TRP A 170 0.89 7.58 -6.82
CA TRP A 170 -0.25 6.87 -6.23
C TRP A 170 -1.39 7.79 -5.84
N ARG A 171 -1.10 8.99 -5.32
CA ARG A 171 -2.13 10.03 -5.09
C ARG A 171 -2.79 10.48 -6.38
N TYR A 172 -1.98 10.79 -7.40
CA TYR A 172 -2.51 11.20 -8.69
C TYR A 172 -3.46 10.15 -9.28
N ARG A 173 -3.03 8.87 -9.28
CA ARG A 173 -3.86 7.76 -9.77
C ARG A 173 -5.11 7.55 -8.92
N SER A 174 -5.00 7.74 -7.60
CA SER A 174 -6.14 7.67 -6.70
C SER A 174 -7.20 8.73 -7.02
N ILE A 175 -6.79 9.98 -7.23
CA ILE A 175 -7.68 11.08 -7.61
C ILE A 175 -8.28 10.83 -8.99
N ASP A 176 -7.47 10.49 -10.01
CA ASP A 176 -7.94 10.19 -11.37
C ASP A 176 -9.01 9.08 -11.36
N CYS A 177 -8.77 8.00 -10.63
CA CYS A 177 -9.74 6.90 -10.50
C CYS A 177 -11.02 7.35 -9.78
N ALA A 178 -10.93 8.08 -8.67
CA ALA A 178 -12.09 8.56 -7.93
C ALA A 178 -12.95 9.52 -8.78
N VAL A 179 -12.32 10.43 -9.54
CA VAL A 179 -12.99 11.34 -10.48
C VAL A 179 -13.70 10.57 -11.59
N ARG A 180 -13.01 9.61 -12.24
CA ARG A 180 -13.61 8.79 -13.32
C ARG A 180 -14.79 7.96 -12.85
N ARG A 181 -14.73 7.45 -11.62
CA ARG A 181 -15.84 6.70 -10.99
C ARG A 181 -16.92 7.60 -10.39
N ARG A 182 -16.72 8.92 -10.36
CA ARG A 182 -17.59 9.89 -9.68
C ARG A 182 -17.83 9.53 -8.20
N ASP A 183 -16.81 9.00 -7.51
CA ASP A 183 -16.89 8.66 -6.09
C ASP A 183 -16.66 9.93 -5.25
N TRP A 184 -17.72 10.72 -5.09
CA TRP A 184 -17.68 11.98 -4.33
C TRP A 184 -17.31 11.78 -2.86
N GLY A 185 -17.66 10.63 -2.27
CA GLY A 185 -17.27 10.30 -0.90
C GLY A 185 -15.76 10.14 -0.77
N MET A 186 -15.13 9.45 -1.74
CA MET A 186 -13.68 9.33 -1.80
C MET A 186 -12.99 10.69 -2.00
N LEU A 187 -13.51 11.51 -2.92
CA LEU A 187 -12.98 12.86 -3.18
C LEU A 187 -13.10 13.77 -1.95
N ALA A 188 -14.19 13.68 -1.20
CA ALA A 188 -14.36 14.42 0.05
C ALA A 188 -13.29 13.99 1.09
N MET A 189 -13.02 12.69 1.22
CA MET A 189 -11.96 12.20 2.11
C MET A 189 -10.57 12.68 1.68
N PHE A 190 -10.30 12.73 0.37
CA PHE A 190 -9.06 13.30 -0.15
C PHE A 190 -8.94 14.80 0.13
N ALA A 191 -10.04 15.55 0.04
CA ALA A 191 -10.07 16.96 0.39
C ALA A 191 -9.80 17.19 1.88
N VAL A 192 -10.35 16.35 2.76
CA VAL A 192 -10.06 16.38 4.21
C VAL A 192 -8.56 16.15 4.45
N ASN A 193 -7.97 15.15 3.79
CA ASN A 193 -6.55 14.87 3.91
C ASN A 193 -5.69 16.05 3.40
N ALA A 194 -6.06 16.64 2.26
CA ALA A 194 -5.36 17.80 1.70
C ALA A 194 -5.47 19.03 2.61
N ALA A 195 -6.64 19.27 3.20
CA ALA A 195 -6.85 20.34 4.17
C ALA A 195 -5.97 20.14 5.42
N TRP A 196 -5.90 18.92 5.95
CA TRP A 196 -4.99 18.58 7.05
C TRP A 196 -3.52 18.84 6.68
N LEU A 197 -3.05 18.40 5.53
CA LEU A 197 -1.67 18.67 5.11
C LEU A 197 -1.40 20.18 4.95
N HIS A 198 -2.38 20.94 4.48
CA HIS A 198 -2.27 22.40 4.36
C HIS A 198 -2.10 23.08 5.72
N THR A 199 -2.83 22.63 6.75
CA THR A 199 -2.70 23.21 8.09
C THR A 199 -1.33 22.95 8.72
N LEU A 200 -0.66 21.85 8.38
CA LEU A 200 0.70 21.55 8.91
C LEU A 200 1.78 22.52 8.42
N GLY A 201 1.57 23.20 7.29
CA GLY A 201 2.52 24.15 6.69
C GLY A 201 2.07 25.61 6.75
N ALA A 202 0.91 25.89 7.36
CA ALA A 202 0.41 27.24 7.54
C ALA A 202 1.24 27.94 8.64
N PRO A 203 1.64 29.21 8.43
CA PRO A 203 2.41 29.98 9.41
C PRO A 203 1.64 30.27 10.70
#